data_AF-A0AAT9HEI9-F1
#
_entry.id   AF-A0AAT9HEI9-F1
#
_cell.length_a   1.000
_cell.length_b   1.000
_cell.length_c   1.000
_cell.angle_alpha   90.00
_cell.angle_beta   90.00
_cell.angle_gamma   90.00
#
_symmetry.space_group_name_H-M   'P 1'
#
loop_
_entity.id
_entity.type
_entity.pdbx_description
1 polymer ?
#
loop_
_entity_poly.entity_id
_entity_poly.type
_entity_poly.pdbx_seq_one_letter_code
_entity_poly.pdbx_strand_id
1 'polypeptide(L)'
;MLSKGRAWYVSTLPEPEDLRALLTRVATGAGVRPELDGLPDMVEAVRRGGLLFLLNHRREPVTVDLPGTHHDLLTETTVTDCVTLGRYGVAVLRP
;
A
#
# COMPACT_ATOMS: atom_id res chain seq x y z
N MET A 1 -13.40 6.35 33.97
CA MET A 1 -13.39 6.39 32.49
C MET A 1 -12.80 5.08 31.99
N LEU A 2 -13.58 4.22 31.33
CA LEU A 2 -13.00 3.09 30.59
C LEU A 2 -12.44 3.65 29.28
N SER A 3 -11.17 3.38 28.98
CA SER A 3 -10.60 3.75 27.68
C SER A 3 -11.34 2.98 26.60
N LYS A 4 -11.67 3.63 25.48
CA LYS A 4 -12.34 2.99 24.32
C LYS A 4 -11.34 2.23 23.42
N GLY A 5 -10.14 1.96 23.92
CA GLY A 5 -9.05 1.33 23.18
C GLY A 5 -8.97 -0.17 23.42
N ARG A 6 -8.32 -0.89 22.49
CA ARG A 6 -8.02 -2.32 22.63
C ARG A 6 -6.51 -2.53 22.45
N ALA A 7 -5.93 -3.38 23.29
CA ALA A 7 -4.55 -3.84 23.17
C ALA A 7 -4.53 -5.35 22.92
N TRP A 8 -3.55 -5.82 22.16
CA TRP A 8 -3.33 -7.24 21.88
C TRP A 8 -1.92 -7.62 22.34
N TYR A 9 -1.80 -8.77 23.00
CA TYR A 9 -0.52 -9.35 23.40
C TYR A 9 -0.33 -10.67 22.66
N VAL A 10 0.83 -10.82 22.00
CA VAL A 10 1.20 -12.03 21.26
C VAL A 10 2.49 -12.54 21.88
N SER A 11 2.42 -13.68 22.56
CA SER A 11 3.55 -14.25 23.32
C SER A 11 4.42 -15.21 22.52
N THR A 12 4.14 -15.35 21.22
CA THR A 12 4.86 -16.21 20.28
C THR A 12 5.25 -15.38 19.05
N LEU A 13 6.12 -15.93 18.21
CA LEU A 13 6.29 -15.46 16.85
C LEU A 13 5.39 -16.31 15.96
N PRO A 14 4.22 -15.82 15.52
CA PRO A 14 3.36 -16.58 14.61
C PRO A 14 4.05 -16.74 13.26
N GLU A 15 3.63 -17.76 12.51
CA GLU A 15 4.01 -17.87 11.11
C GLU A 15 3.55 -16.61 10.34
N PRO A 16 4.24 -16.22 9.25
CA PRO A 16 3.95 -14.98 8.53
C PRO A 16 2.50 -14.81 8.10
N GLU A 17 1.82 -15.91 7.72
CA GLU A 17 0.40 -15.89 7.32
C GLU A 17 -0.52 -15.56 8.50
N ASP A 18 -0.28 -16.17 9.66
CA ASP A 18 -1.06 -15.93 10.88
C ASP A 18 -0.86 -14.51 11.40
N LEU A 19 0.38 -14.01 11.36
CA LEU A 19 0.68 -12.63 11.73
C LEU A 19 -0.01 -11.65 10.78
N ARG A 20 -0.01 -11.93 9.47
CA ARG A 20 -0.72 -11.10 8.47
C ARG A 20 -2.22 -11.08 8.74
N ALA A 21 -2.83 -12.24 8.97
CA ALA A 21 -4.26 -12.34 9.28
C ALA A 21 -4.63 -11.55 10.56
N LEU A 22 -3.79 -11.65 11.60
CA LEU A 22 -3.97 -10.90 12.85
C LEU A 22 -3.92 -9.38 12.59
N LEU A 23 -2.88 -8.90 11.90
CA LEU A 23 -2.71 -7.47 11.61
C LEU A 23 -3.85 -6.94 10.74
N THR A 24 -4.29 -7.69 9.71
CA THR A 24 -5.45 -7.33 8.89
C THR A 24 -6.71 -7.18 9.73
N ARG A 25 -6.95 -8.08 10.69
CA ARG A 25 -8.10 -7.99 11.60
C ARG A 25 -8.02 -6.77 12.50
N VAL A 26 -6.84 -6.45 13.03
CA VAL A 26 -6.63 -5.28 13.89
C VAL A 26 -6.86 -4.00 13.09
N ALA A 27 -6.26 -3.88 11.90
CA ALA A 27 -6.42 -2.73 11.00
C ALA A 27 -7.90 -2.53 10.60
N THR A 28 -8.57 -3.60 10.21
CA THR A 28 -10.00 -3.57 9.84
C THR A 28 -10.87 -3.11 11.02
N GLY A 29 -10.64 -3.65 12.21
CA GLY A 29 -11.36 -3.27 13.43
C GLY A 29 -11.11 -1.83 13.88
N ALA A 30 -9.97 -1.25 13.49
CA ALA A 30 -9.63 0.15 13.70
C ALA A 30 -10.14 1.09 12.58
N GLY A 31 -10.77 0.55 11.52
CA GLY A 31 -11.22 1.34 10.38
C GLY A 31 -10.10 1.78 9.43
N VAL A 32 -8.88 1.25 9.59
CA VAL A 32 -7.77 1.50 8.66
C VAL A 32 -8.10 0.86 7.31
N ARG A 33 -7.77 1.55 6.23
CA ARG A 33 -7.98 1.14 4.84
C ARG A 33 -6.65 1.24 4.09
N PRO A 34 -6.44 0.41 3.05
CA PRO A 34 -5.29 0.59 2.18
C PRO A 34 -5.37 1.93 1.43
N GLU A 35 -4.21 2.45 1.02
CA GLU A 35 -4.14 3.68 0.20
C GLU A 35 -4.66 3.46 -1.23
N LEU A 36 -4.55 2.23 -1.72
CA LEU A 36 -5.07 1.74 -2.99
C LEU A 36 -5.65 0.34 -2.78
N ASP A 37 -6.87 0.14 -3.27
CA ASP A 37 -7.49 -1.17 -3.29
C ASP A 37 -6.81 -2.08 -4.33
N GLY A 38 -6.81 -3.39 -4.08
CA GLY A 38 -6.33 -4.37 -5.07
C GLY A 38 -4.83 -4.33 -5.37
N LEU A 39 -4.02 -3.69 -4.51
CA LEU A 39 -2.58 -3.56 -4.72
C LEU A 39 -1.92 -4.94 -4.93
N PRO A 40 -1.14 -5.14 -6.02
CA PRO A 40 -0.46 -6.40 -6.24
C PRO A 40 0.48 -6.74 -5.08
N ASP A 41 0.67 -8.04 -4.81
CA ASP A 41 1.63 -8.50 -3.79
C ASP A 41 3.03 -7.89 -3.99
N MET A 42 3.80 -7.68 -2.93
CA MET A 42 5.13 -7.05 -3.02
C MET A 42 5.16 -5.65 -3.68
N VAL A 43 4.02 -4.99 -3.87
CA VAL A 43 3.95 -3.56 -4.18
C VAL A 43 3.56 -2.82 -2.92
N GLU A 44 4.21 -1.71 -2.66
CA GLU A 44 3.93 -0.84 -1.52
C GLU A 44 3.35 0.49 -2.03
N ALA A 45 2.28 0.95 -1.37
CA ALA A 45 1.65 2.23 -1.63
C ALA A 45 1.64 3.07 -0.35
N VAL A 46 2.24 4.26 -0.40
CA VAL A 46 2.34 5.17 0.75
C VAL A 46 1.94 6.58 0.35
N ARG A 47 1.13 7.24 1.16
CA ARG A 47 0.79 8.66 0.98
C ARG A 47 1.57 9.53 1.94
N ARG A 48 2.23 10.56 1.40
CA ARG A 48 2.91 11.60 2.18
C ARG A 48 2.49 12.97 1.67
N GLY A 49 1.65 13.65 2.44
CA GLY A 49 1.00 14.87 1.97
C GLY A 49 0.10 14.58 0.77
N GLY A 50 0.20 15.41 -0.27
CA GLY A 50 -0.57 15.25 -1.52
C GLY A 50 0.01 14.25 -2.52
N LEU A 51 1.05 13.49 -2.16
CA LEU A 51 1.77 12.60 -3.06
C LEU A 51 1.55 11.13 -2.69
N LEU A 52 1.41 10.28 -3.71
CA LEU A 52 1.35 8.84 -3.62
C LEU A 52 2.66 8.24 -4.14
N PHE A 53 3.30 7.40 -3.33
CA PHE A 53 4.51 6.67 -3.67
C PHE A 53 4.13 5.22 -3.94
N LEU A 54 4.51 4.71 -5.11
CA LEU A 54 4.38 3.28 -5.44
C LEU A 54 5.76 2.68 -5.61
N LEU A 55 6.04 1.61 -4.87
CA LEU A 55 7.32 0.91 -4.90
C LEU A 55 7.07 -0.55 -5.28
N ASN A 56 7.65 -1.00 -6.38
CA ASN A 56 7.66 -2.39 -6.76
C ASN A 56 8.84 -3.09 -6.07
N HIS A 57 8.60 -4.01 -5.14
CA HIS A 57 9.67 -4.82 -4.52
C HIS A 57 9.96 -6.12 -5.29
N ARG A 58 9.30 -6.33 -6.43
CA ARG A 58 9.49 -7.52 -7.30
C ARG A 58 10.67 -7.36 -8.24
N ARG A 59 11.16 -8.49 -8.75
CA ARG A 59 12.20 -8.53 -9.79
C ARG A 59 11.61 -8.40 -11.20
N GLU A 60 10.30 -8.48 -11.33
CA GLU A 60 9.54 -8.41 -12.56
C GLU A 60 8.72 -7.11 -12.62
N PRO A 61 8.39 -6.61 -13.83
CA PRO A 61 7.44 -5.52 -13.97
C PRO A 61 6.06 -5.88 -13.39
N VAL A 62 5.35 -4.85 -12.92
CA VAL A 62 4.00 -4.99 -12.39
C VAL A 62 3.16 -3.78 -12.77
N THR A 63 1.91 -4.01 -13.15
CA THR A 63 0.92 -2.96 -13.39
C THR A 63 0.06 -2.81 -12.16
N VAL A 64 -0.11 -1.56 -11.72
CA VAL A 64 -0.92 -1.18 -10.58
C VAL A 64 -2.12 -0.38 -11.09
N ASP A 65 -3.33 -0.81 -10.70
CA ASP A 65 -4.54 -0.04 -10.96
C ASP A 65 -4.51 1.26 -10.14
N LEU A 66 -4.77 2.37 -10.82
CA LEU A 66 -4.64 3.73 -10.29
C LEU A 66 -5.76 4.60 -10.87
N PRO A 67 -6.99 4.50 -10.32
CA PRO A 67 -8.15 5.17 -10.88
C PRO A 67 -7.96 6.69 -11.04
N GLY A 68 -8.29 7.22 -12.21
CA GLY A 68 -8.16 8.65 -12.50
C GLY A 68 -6.79 9.04 -13.06
N THR A 69 -6.58 10.34 -13.23
CA THR A 69 -5.37 10.89 -13.86
C THR A 69 -4.39 11.37 -12.81
N HIS A 70 -3.12 11.04 -12.99
CA HIS A 70 -2.02 11.44 -12.11
C HIS A 70 -0.82 11.87 -12.93
N HIS A 71 -0.01 12.76 -12.37
CA HIS A 71 1.29 13.14 -12.90
C HIS A 71 2.40 12.42 -12.14
N ASP A 72 3.21 11.63 -12.84
CA ASP A 72 4.41 11.03 -12.29
C ASP A 72 5.57 12.03 -12.32
N LEU A 73 6.03 12.40 -11.12
CA LEU A 73 7.08 13.39 -10.91
C LEU A 73 8.48 12.87 -11.26
N LEU A 74 8.68 11.56 -11.39
CA LEU A 74 10.00 10.99 -11.74
C LEU A 74 10.25 10.97 -13.24
N THR A 75 9.18 10.77 -14.02
CA THR A 75 9.25 10.66 -15.49
C THR A 75 8.68 11.89 -16.19
N GLU A 76 8.04 12.79 -15.44
CA GLU A 76 7.30 13.95 -15.95
C GLU A 76 6.17 13.57 -16.92
N THR A 77 5.61 12.36 -16.76
CA THR A 77 4.52 11.86 -17.61
C THR A 77 3.16 11.92 -16.91
N THR A 78 2.08 11.86 -17.69
CA THR A 78 0.72 11.69 -17.18
C THR A 78 0.34 10.22 -17.32
N VAL A 79 -0.18 9.64 -16.24
CA VAL A 79 -0.72 8.28 -16.20
C VAL A 79 -2.21 8.34 -15.88
N THR A 80 -2.99 7.47 -16.51
CA THR A 80 -4.45 7.41 -16.31
C THR A 80 -4.85 5.97 -16.09
N ASP A 81 -5.63 5.73 -15.03
CA ASP A 81 -6.23 4.45 -14.62
C ASP A 81 -5.26 3.33 -14.22
N CYS A 82 -4.01 3.36 -14.68
CA CYS A 82 -2.97 2.44 -14.24
C CYS A 82 -1.56 3.00 -14.45
N VAL A 83 -0.58 2.38 -13.78
CA VAL A 83 0.85 2.62 -13.99
C VAL A 83 1.62 1.31 -13.96
N THR A 84 2.57 1.15 -14.89
CA THR A 84 3.47 -0.01 -14.91
C THR A 84 4.81 0.37 -14.31
N LEU A 85 5.17 -0.31 -13.23
CA LEU A 85 6.47 -0.21 -12.58
C LEU A 85 7.39 -1.29 -13.15
N GLY A 86 8.59 -0.91 -13.60
CA GLY A 86 9.62 -1.87 -13.99
C GLY A 86 10.13 -2.69 -12.79
N ARG A 87 11.15 -3.54 -13.03
CA ARG A 87 11.88 -4.24 -11.96
C ARG A 87 12.39 -3.22 -10.93
N TYR A 88 12.00 -3.40 -9.67
CA TYR A 88 12.33 -2.45 -8.59
C TYR A 88 11.93 -0.99 -8.89
N GLY A 89 10.95 -0.81 -9.77
CA GLY A 89 10.48 0.48 -10.25
C GLY A 89 9.71 1.24 -9.18
N VAL A 90 9.78 2.56 -9.27
CA VAL A 90 9.11 3.50 -8.37
C VAL A 90 8.37 4.53 -9.19
N ALA A 91 7.21 4.97 -8.71
CA ALA A 91 6.49 6.14 -9.22
C ALA A 91 6.16 7.09 -8.06
N VAL A 92 6.18 8.40 -8.33
CA VAL A 92 5.75 9.42 -7.37
C VAL A 92 4.66 10.24 -8.02
N LEU A 93 3.44 10.01 -7.57
CA LEU A 93 2.22 10.44 -8.25
C LEU A 93 1.58 11.60 -7.51
N ARG A 94 1.29 12.66 -8.26
CA ARG A 94 0.39 13.73 -7.84
C ARG A 94 -0.94 13.58 -8.60
N PRO A 95 -2.11 13.74 -7.95
CA PRO A 95 -3.39 13.83 -8.65
C PRO A 95 -3.42 14.95 -9.69
#